data_AF-A0A410RT36-F1
#
_entry.id   AF-A0A410RT36-F1
#
_cell.length_a   1.000
_cell.length_b   1.000
_cell.length_c   1.000
_cell.angle_alpha   90.00
_cell.angle_beta   90.00
_cell.angle_gamma   90.00
#
_symmetry.space_group_name_H-M   'P 1'
#
loop_
_entity.id
_entity.type
_entity.pdbx_description
1 polymer ?
#
loop_
_entity_poly.entity_id
_entity_poly.type
_entity_poly.pdbx_seq_one_letter_code
_entity_poly.pdbx_strand_id
1 'polypeptide(L)'
;MRALRPLFCSIAFVLISTPALAQYNKAAGENAPMESVRKVVTRKDGTQEAREEMRPAARDGFGNAKGNQNDLAVDGAFEGQTVAVLQFYTQDFDFSLPKAALKEKGFSVYRWVNQAPSPKELRKGLQKACQLWIISDSSQRLTPEHVKVIKEFFDAGHGVYIWGDNAPYYADANAVGQALLGTVMEGNLIGDQTVGLRKDEAGPGLLRRHLLTTGLEYLYEGITIATIQPSPQLTPLLHGSAGNLVAAFHDHGGKRAIFDGGFTRLYNKWDTAGTARYVKNAAAWLTNVERFGNAVVRADLRDTQDPKPAQKP
;
A
#
# COMPACT_ATOMS: atom_id res chain seq x y z
N MET A 1 -27.04 55.74 14.97
CA MET A 1 -25.90 54.78 15.02
C MET A 1 -26.43 53.41 14.66
N ARG A 2 -26.13 52.91 13.45
CA ARG A 2 -26.59 51.61 12.94
C ARG A 2 -25.52 50.56 13.23
N ALA A 3 -25.87 49.52 13.97
CA ALA A 3 -25.01 48.35 14.18
C ALA A 3 -25.15 47.39 12.98
N LEU A 4 -24.04 47.16 12.26
CA LEU A 4 -23.94 46.11 11.25
C LEU A 4 -23.83 44.74 11.93
N ARG A 5 -24.65 43.78 11.49
CA ARG A 5 -24.51 42.36 11.81
C ARG A 5 -23.50 41.71 10.85
N PRO A 6 -22.62 40.79 11.29
CA PRO A 6 -21.78 40.04 10.39
C PRO A 6 -22.60 38.93 9.71
N LEU A 7 -22.53 38.89 8.39
CA LEU A 7 -23.10 37.83 7.55
C LEU A 7 -22.17 36.61 7.67
N PHE A 8 -22.63 35.53 8.32
CA PHE A 8 -21.97 34.24 8.25
C PHE A 8 -22.18 33.67 6.83
N CYS A 9 -21.16 33.78 5.99
CA CYS A 9 -21.08 33.01 4.74
C CYS A 9 -20.73 31.56 5.08
N SER A 10 -21.73 30.70 5.14
CA SER A 10 -21.55 29.25 5.10
C SER A 10 -21.00 28.88 3.71
N ILE A 11 -19.69 28.66 3.63
CA ILE A 11 -19.07 28.01 2.47
C ILE A 11 -19.52 26.54 2.51
N ALA A 12 -20.54 26.23 1.72
CA ALA A 12 -20.86 24.85 1.41
C ALA A 12 -19.70 24.28 0.58
N PHE A 13 -18.90 23.40 1.19
CA PHE A 13 -17.99 22.54 0.45
C PHE A 13 -18.85 21.67 -0.47
N VAL A 14 -18.89 22.01 -1.76
CA VAL A 14 -19.31 21.10 -2.81
C VAL A 14 -18.28 19.97 -2.80
N LEU A 15 -18.65 18.83 -2.24
CA LEU A 15 -17.98 17.56 -2.47
C LEU A 15 -18.10 17.28 -3.97
N ILE A 16 -17.09 17.71 -4.74
CA ILE A 16 -16.88 17.18 -6.08
C ILE A 16 -16.53 15.71 -5.84
N SER A 17 -17.52 14.84 -6.01
CA SER A 17 -17.30 13.40 -6.14
C SER A 17 -16.34 13.22 -7.30
N THR A 18 -15.05 13.04 -7.00
CA THR A 18 -14.10 12.47 -7.95
C THR A 18 -14.74 11.18 -8.46
N PRO A 19 -14.65 10.87 -9.77
CA PRO A 19 -15.17 9.62 -10.29
C PRO A 19 -14.61 8.51 -9.41
N ALA A 20 -15.51 7.71 -8.83
CA ALA A 20 -15.13 6.59 -8.02
C ALA A 20 -14.15 5.77 -8.87
N LEU A 21 -12.89 5.77 -8.43
CA LEU A 21 -11.79 5.10 -9.08
C LEU A 21 -12.17 3.63 -9.24
N ALA A 22 -12.62 3.22 -10.43
CA ALA A 22 -13.24 1.91 -10.68
C ALA A 22 -12.28 0.74 -10.42
N GLN A 23 -10.98 1.01 -10.31
CA GLN A 23 -9.98 0.06 -9.88
C GLN A 23 -10.03 -0.26 -8.37
N TYR A 24 -10.68 0.56 -7.55
CA TYR A 24 -10.81 0.37 -6.11
C TYR A 24 -12.18 -0.22 -5.73
N ASN A 25 -12.18 -1.11 -4.74
CA ASN A 25 -13.42 -1.64 -4.17
C ASN A 25 -14.16 -0.53 -3.40
N LYS A 26 -15.48 -0.71 -3.20
CA LYS A 26 -16.30 0.18 -2.36
C LYS A 26 -15.82 0.29 -0.91
N ALA A 27 -15.03 -0.69 -0.45
CA ALA A 27 -14.41 -0.73 0.87
C ALA A 27 -13.15 0.15 1.00
N ALA A 28 -12.69 0.81 -0.07
CA ALA A 28 -11.43 1.55 -0.09
C ALA A 28 -11.30 2.53 1.09
N GLY A 29 -10.24 2.34 1.88
CA GLY A 29 -9.96 3.13 3.08
C GLY A 29 -10.63 2.64 4.35
N GLU A 30 -11.58 1.71 4.31
CA GLU A 30 -12.24 1.19 5.50
C GLU A 30 -11.54 -0.06 6.03
N ASN A 31 -11.16 -0.06 7.32
CA ASN A 31 -10.54 -1.21 7.98
C ASN A 31 -11.53 -2.37 8.18
N ALA A 32 -12.77 -2.06 8.56
CA ALA A 32 -13.85 -3.00 8.86
C ALA A 32 -15.07 -2.71 7.95
N PRO A 33 -15.03 -3.16 6.68
CA PRO A 33 -16.06 -2.83 5.71
C PRO A 33 -17.42 -3.45 6.05
N MET A 34 -18.47 -2.82 5.55
CA MET A 34 -19.86 -3.28 5.65
C MET A 34 -20.31 -3.80 4.28
N GLU A 35 -21.07 -4.90 4.26
CA GLU A 35 -21.62 -5.53 3.05
C GLU A 35 -23.15 -5.37 3.03
N SER A 36 -23.71 -5.10 1.84
CA SER A 36 -25.17 -5.09 1.63
C SER A 36 -25.65 -6.52 1.37
N VAL A 37 -26.55 -7.01 2.21
CA VAL A 37 -27.14 -8.35 2.08
C VAL A 37 -28.63 -8.19 1.78
N ARG A 38 -29.08 -8.85 0.70
CA ARG A 38 -30.50 -8.91 0.36
C ARG A 38 -31.21 -9.86 1.33
N LYS A 39 -32.15 -9.31 2.10
CA LYS A 39 -32.99 -10.04 3.04
C LYS A 39 -34.44 -9.99 2.58
N VAL A 40 -35.07 -11.15 2.46
CA VAL A 40 -36.50 -11.25 2.18
C VAL A 40 -37.24 -11.17 3.51
N VAL A 41 -38.10 -10.16 3.65
CA VAL A 41 -38.93 -9.94 4.83
C VAL A 41 -40.38 -10.23 4.46
N THR A 42 -41.02 -11.14 5.17
CA THR A 42 -42.46 -11.38 5.04
C THR A 42 -43.22 -10.31 5.82
N ARG A 43 -44.03 -9.53 5.12
CA ARG A 43 -44.92 -8.53 5.71
C ARG A 43 -46.11 -9.21 6.39
N LYS A 44 -46.85 -8.45 7.21
CA LYS A 44 -48.02 -8.95 7.96
C LYS A 44 -49.15 -9.47 7.06
N ASP A 45 -49.20 -9.01 5.81
CA ASP A 45 -50.15 -9.44 4.78
C ASP A 45 -49.69 -10.69 4.00
N GLY A 46 -48.57 -11.31 4.41
CA GLY A 46 -47.99 -12.48 3.75
C GLY A 46 -47.15 -12.15 2.51
N THR A 47 -47.09 -10.89 2.07
CA THR A 47 -46.25 -10.50 0.93
C THR A 47 -44.78 -10.49 1.31
N GLN A 48 -43.92 -10.91 0.39
CA GLN A 48 -42.48 -10.89 0.56
C GLN A 48 -41.90 -9.62 -0.04
N GLU A 49 -41.08 -8.91 0.74
CA GLU A 49 -40.34 -7.74 0.29
C GLU A 49 -38.84 -8.00 0.45
N ALA A 50 -38.09 -7.80 -0.63
CA ALA A 50 -36.64 -7.77 -0.53
C ALA A 50 -36.19 -6.41 0.01
N ARG A 51 -35.43 -6.42 1.10
CA ARG A 51 -34.76 -5.26 1.67
C ARG A 51 -33.26 -5.48 1.65
N GLU A 52 -32.51 -4.40 1.41
CA GLU A 52 -31.08 -4.40 1.65
C GLU A 52 -30.80 -4.10 3.13
N GLU A 53 -29.96 -4.92 3.75
CA GLU A 53 -29.51 -4.74 5.12
C GLU A 53 -27.98 -4.66 5.12
N MET A 54 -27.42 -3.60 5.69
CA MET A 54 -25.96 -3.46 5.85
C MET A 54 -25.49 -4.24 7.07
N ARG A 55 -24.49 -5.10 6.89
CA ARG A 55 -23.89 -5.89 7.98
C ARG A 55 -22.36 -5.85 7.89
N PRO A 56 -21.63 -6.07 9.00
CA PRO A 56 -20.18 -6.22 8.94
C PRO A 56 -19.81 -7.33 7.96
N ALA A 57 -18.76 -7.09 7.16
CA ALA A 57 -18.20 -8.12 6.29
C ALA A 57 -17.82 -9.35 7.11
N ALA A 58 -17.94 -10.54 6.51
CA ALA A 58 -17.47 -11.77 7.13
C ALA A 58 -15.97 -11.62 7.47
N ARG A 59 -15.56 -12.17 8.62
CA ARG A 59 -14.16 -12.12 9.07
C ARG A 59 -13.41 -13.41 8.78
N ASP A 60 -12.11 -13.31 8.55
CA ASP A 60 -11.20 -14.45 8.52
C ASP A 60 -10.86 -14.94 9.95
N GLY A 61 -10.01 -15.96 10.05
CA GLY A 61 -9.61 -16.54 11.34
C GLY A 61 -8.83 -15.58 12.26
N PHE A 62 -8.39 -14.43 11.75
CA PHE A 62 -7.64 -13.40 12.49
C PHE A 62 -8.45 -12.13 12.72
N GLY A 63 -9.71 -12.09 12.26
CA GLY A 63 -10.59 -10.94 12.45
C GLY A 63 -10.53 -9.89 11.35
N ASN A 64 -9.74 -10.08 10.30
CA ASN A 64 -9.75 -9.19 9.13
C ASN A 64 -10.94 -9.48 8.23
N ALA A 65 -11.30 -8.54 7.36
CA ALA A 65 -12.33 -8.79 6.35
C ALA A 65 -11.94 -9.99 5.48
N LYS A 66 -12.90 -10.86 5.19
CA LYS A 66 -12.71 -12.08 4.38
C LYS A 66 -12.87 -11.78 2.90
N GLY A 67 -12.01 -12.38 2.08
CA GLY A 67 -12.11 -12.34 0.61
C GLY A 67 -11.58 -11.05 -0.03
N ASN A 68 -11.32 -11.12 -1.33
CA ASN A 68 -10.62 -10.08 -2.10
C ASN A 68 -11.49 -8.86 -2.41
N GLN A 69 -12.81 -8.97 -2.33
CA GLN A 69 -13.76 -7.87 -2.53
C GLN A 69 -13.64 -6.76 -1.46
N ASN A 70 -12.94 -7.07 -0.37
CA ASN A 70 -12.65 -6.15 0.72
C ASN A 70 -11.21 -5.60 0.66
N ASP A 71 -10.42 -5.96 -0.37
CA ASP A 71 -9.08 -5.37 -0.58
C ASP A 71 -9.23 -3.93 -1.09
N LEU A 72 -8.14 -3.16 -1.15
CA LEU A 72 -8.16 -1.83 -1.76
C LEU A 72 -8.62 -1.89 -3.23
N ALA A 73 -8.01 -2.74 -4.03
CA ALA A 73 -8.27 -2.84 -5.46
C ALA A 73 -9.13 -4.05 -5.83
N VAL A 74 -9.91 -3.92 -6.90
CA VAL A 74 -10.60 -5.05 -7.54
C VAL A 74 -9.57 -6.02 -8.14
N ASP A 75 -9.95 -7.28 -8.32
CA ASP A 75 -9.06 -8.27 -8.93
C ASP A 75 -8.79 -7.94 -10.40
N GLY A 76 -7.54 -8.11 -10.83
CA GLY A 76 -7.09 -7.77 -12.19
C GLY A 76 -7.03 -6.28 -12.53
N ALA A 77 -7.28 -5.37 -11.57
CA ALA A 77 -7.37 -3.93 -11.85
C ALA A 77 -6.14 -3.32 -12.54
N PHE A 78 -4.97 -3.95 -12.34
CA PHE A 78 -3.69 -3.52 -12.87
C PHE A 78 -3.10 -4.51 -13.88
N GLU A 79 -3.95 -5.26 -14.58
CA GLU A 79 -3.52 -6.12 -15.69
C GLU A 79 -2.64 -5.36 -16.69
N GLY A 80 -1.49 -5.95 -17.04
CA GLY A 80 -0.49 -5.35 -17.92
C GLY A 80 0.54 -4.46 -17.20
N GLN A 81 0.36 -4.19 -15.90
CA GLN A 81 1.35 -3.48 -15.10
C GLN A 81 2.43 -4.44 -14.55
N THR A 82 3.62 -3.90 -14.31
CA THR A 82 4.77 -4.67 -13.80
C THR A 82 5.31 -4.06 -12.52
N VAL A 83 5.47 -4.88 -11.49
CA VAL A 83 6.26 -4.57 -10.30
C VAL A 83 7.70 -5.02 -10.55
N ALA A 84 8.63 -4.07 -10.61
CA ALA A 84 10.05 -4.38 -10.60
C ALA A 84 10.50 -4.67 -9.16
N VAL A 85 11.31 -5.71 -8.96
CA VAL A 85 11.76 -6.14 -7.63
C VAL A 85 13.27 -6.35 -7.64
N LEU A 86 13.97 -5.62 -6.79
CA LEU A 86 15.34 -5.88 -6.39
C LEU A 86 15.29 -6.74 -5.12
N GLN A 87 15.52 -8.04 -5.25
CA GLN A 87 15.49 -8.95 -4.12
C GLN A 87 16.90 -9.42 -3.78
N PHE A 88 17.44 -8.86 -2.70
CA PHE A 88 18.79 -9.17 -2.25
C PHE A 88 18.82 -10.27 -1.21
N TYR A 89 17.80 -10.36 -0.33
CA TYR A 89 17.62 -11.48 0.58
C TYR A 89 16.88 -12.64 -0.09
N THR A 90 17.49 -13.82 -0.13
CA THR A 90 16.96 -14.99 -0.85
C THR A 90 17.10 -16.33 -0.13
N GLN A 91 17.67 -16.36 1.09
CA GLN A 91 18.02 -17.59 1.78
C GLN A 91 16.81 -18.55 1.90
N ASP A 92 15.78 -18.12 2.64
CA ASP A 92 14.52 -18.86 2.78
C ASP A 92 13.33 -18.13 2.14
N PHE A 93 13.63 -17.19 1.23
CA PHE A 93 12.64 -16.31 0.62
C PHE A 93 12.65 -16.40 -0.90
N ASP A 94 11.71 -17.15 -1.47
CA ASP A 94 11.60 -17.35 -2.92
C ASP A 94 10.70 -16.32 -3.64
N PHE A 95 10.00 -15.47 -2.88
CA PHE A 95 9.02 -14.48 -3.33
C PHE A 95 7.76 -15.07 -4.01
N SER A 96 7.50 -16.37 -3.87
CA SER A 96 6.33 -17.02 -4.48
C SER A 96 5.01 -16.48 -3.95
N LEU A 97 4.91 -16.29 -2.62
CA LEU A 97 3.70 -15.82 -1.94
C LEU A 97 3.36 -14.35 -2.28
N PRO A 98 4.30 -13.38 -2.18
CA PRO A 98 4.05 -12.03 -2.69
C PRO A 98 3.68 -12.02 -4.18
N LYS A 99 4.37 -12.81 -5.02
CA LYS A 99 4.07 -12.87 -6.45
C LYS A 99 2.65 -13.37 -6.72
N ALA A 100 2.17 -14.37 -5.98
CA ALA A 100 0.81 -14.88 -6.10
C ALA A 100 -0.22 -13.81 -5.72
N ALA A 101 -0.02 -13.11 -4.61
CA ALA A 101 -0.92 -12.05 -4.18
C ALA A 101 -0.95 -10.85 -5.15
N LEU A 102 0.21 -10.44 -5.68
CA LEU A 102 0.30 -9.40 -6.70
C LEU A 102 -0.45 -9.80 -7.99
N LYS A 103 -0.37 -11.07 -8.39
CA LYS A 103 -1.05 -11.60 -9.57
C LYS A 103 -2.57 -11.48 -9.46
N GLU A 104 -3.16 -11.66 -8.28
CA GLU A 104 -4.61 -11.48 -8.07
C GLU A 104 -5.08 -10.07 -8.47
N LYS A 105 -4.23 -9.06 -8.30
CA LYS A 105 -4.53 -7.67 -8.69
C LYS A 105 -4.10 -7.31 -10.11
N GLY A 106 -3.62 -8.28 -10.88
CA GLY A 106 -3.25 -8.12 -12.29
C GLY A 106 -1.78 -7.75 -12.52
N PHE A 107 -0.99 -7.59 -11.46
CA PHE A 107 0.43 -7.27 -11.62
C PHE A 107 1.23 -8.48 -12.11
N SER A 108 2.12 -8.22 -13.06
CA SER A 108 3.27 -9.08 -13.31
C SER A 108 4.46 -8.65 -12.44
N VAL A 109 5.44 -9.55 -12.27
CA VAL A 109 6.62 -9.32 -11.44
C VAL A 109 7.89 -9.58 -12.25
N TYR A 110 8.79 -8.61 -12.27
CA TYR A 110 10.13 -8.75 -12.83
C TYR A 110 11.19 -8.60 -11.73
N ARG A 111 12.03 -9.62 -11.55
CA ARG A 111 12.98 -9.73 -10.42
C ARG A 111 14.43 -9.72 -10.88
N TRP A 112 15.24 -8.92 -10.20
CA TRP A 112 16.68 -9.16 -10.08
C TRP A 112 16.93 -9.78 -8.71
N VAL A 113 17.61 -10.91 -8.70
CA VAL A 113 17.75 -11.78 -7.54
C VAL A 113 19.23 -11.82 -7.14
N ASN A 114 19.53 -11.73 -5.85
CA ASN A 114 20.86 -11.71 -5.24
C ASN A 114 21.74 -10.53 -5.60
N GLN A 115 21.66 -9.95 -6.79
CA GLN A 115 22.56 -8.88 -7.20
C GLN A 115 21.79 -7.78 -7.92
N ALA A 116 22.19 -6.53 -7.68
CA ALA A 116 21.69 -5.41 -8.48
C ALA A 116 22.18 -5.57 -9.94
N PRO A 117 21.31 -5.37 -10.94
CA PRO A 117 21.77 -5.24 -12.33
C PRO A 117 22.63 -3.98 -12.46
N SER A 118 23.27 -3.73 -13.61
CA SER A 118 23.93 -2.43 -13.80
C SER A 118 22.93 -1.25 -13.71
N PRO A 119 23.37 -0.02 -13.36
CA PRO A 119 22.47 1.14 -13.30
C PRO A 119 21.72 1.39 -14.63
N LYS A 120 22.37 1.09 -15.76
CA LYS A 120 21.78 1.20 -17.10
C LYS A 120 20.65 0.18 -17.30
N GLU A 121 20.85 -1.05 -16.86
CA GLU A 121 19.84 -2.11 -16.94
C GLU A 121 18.69 -1.87 -15.97
N LEU A 122 18.98 -1.41 -14.75
CA LEU A 122 17.96 -0.99 -13.79
C LEU A 122 17.05 0.07 -14.42
N ARG A 123 17.64 1.13 -14.98
CA ARG A 123 16.90 2.20 -15.66
C ARG A 123 16.02 1.66 -16.78
N LYS A 124 16.53 0.76 -17.62
CA LYS A 124 15.77 0.13 -18.70
C LYS A 124 14.62 -0.73 -18.18
N GLY A 125 14.83 -1.47 -17.09
CA GLY A 125 13.78 -2.26 -16.45
C GLY A 125 12.67 -1.37 -15.87
N LEU A 126 13.05 -0.27 -15.20
CA LEU A 126 12.10 0.67 -14.59
C LEU A 126 11.21 1.39 -15.61
N GLN A 127 11.66 1.59 -16.84
CA GLN A 127 10.79 2.15 -17.92
C GLN A 127 9.56 1.29 -18.22
N LYS A 128 9.57 0.01 -17.85
CA LYS A 128 8.46 -0.93 -18.07
C LYS A 128 7.68 -1.23 -16.79
N ALA A 129 8.08 -0.66 -15.66
CA ALA A 129 7.51 -0.94 -14.36
C ALA A 129 6.65 0.25 -13.90
N CYS A 130 5.53 -0.04 -13.23
CA CYS A 130 4.73 1.00 -12.59
C CYS A 130 5.29 1.38 -11.21
N GLN A 131 6.04 0.47 -10.58
CA GLN A 131 6.61 0.63 -9.25
C GLN A 131 7.86 -0.25 -9.06
N LEU A 132 8.67 0.09 -8.05
CA LEU A 132 9.89 -0.63 -7.67
C LEU A 132 9.82 -1.09 -6.22
N TRP A 133 10.13 -2.35 -5.96
CA TRP A 133 10.27 -2.91 -4.62
C TRP A 133 11.72 -3.30 -4.37
N ILE A 134 12.24 -2.95 -3.19
CA ILE A 134 13.61 -3.27 -2.76
C ILE A 134 13.48 -4.12 -1.50
N ILE A 135 13.99 -5.34 -1.55
CA ILE A 135 14.12 -6.22 -0.38
C ILE A 135 15.61 -6.27 -0.05
N SER A 136 15.98 -5.55 1.00
CA SER A 136 17.36 -5.39 1.43
C SER A 136 17.95 -6.70 1.96
N ASP A 137 19.28 -6.73 2.06
CA ASP A 137 20.05 -7.78 2.71
C ASP A 137 21.05 -7.17 3.71
N SER A 138 21.91 -8.00 4.28
CA SER A 138 22.95 -7.65 5.26
C SER A 138 24.07 -6.76 4.72
N SER A 139 24.16 -6.60 3.40
CA SER A 139 25.25 -5.89 2.73
C SER A 139 24.69 -5.10 1.56
N GLN A 140 25.19 -3.87 1.42
CA GLN A 140 24.72 -2.95 0.39
C GLN A 140 25.14 -3.43 -1.00
N ARG A 141 24.18 -3.61 -1.90
CA ARG A 141 24.39 -4.03 -3.29
C ARG A 141 24.18 -2.88 -4.28
N LEU A 142 23.52 -1.80 -3.87
CA LEU A 142 23.26 -0.61 -4.66
C LEU A 142 24.39 0.42 -4.52
N THR A 143 24.99 0.80 -5.64
CA THR A 143 25.94 1.93 -5.70
C THR A 143 25.20 3.28 -5.70
N PRO A 144 25.90 4.41 -5.49
CA PRO A 144 25.30 5.75 -5.61
C PRO A 144 24.58 5.99 -6.96
N GLU A 145 25.10 5.44 -8.06
CA GLU A 145 24.47 5.53 -9.38
C GLU A 145 23.13 4.79 -9.45
N HIS A 146 23.01 3.65 -8.77
CA HIS A 146 21.72 2.97 -8.66
C HIS A 146 20.72 3.80 -7.87
N VAL A 147 21.14 4.34 -6.73
CA VAL A 147 20.30 5.21 -5.90
C VAL A 147 19.83 6.43 -6.69
N LYS A 148 20.68 7.01 -7.53
CA LYS A 148 20.31 8.08 -8.47
C LYS A 148 19.22 7.64 -9.45
N VAL A 149 19.35 6.47 -10.08
CA VAL A 149 18.33 5.92 -10.99
C VAL A 149 16.99 5.72 -10.27
N ILE A 150 17.02 5.18 -9.05
CA ILE A 150 15.83 4.97 -8.21
C ILE A 150 15.18 6.30 -7.86
N LYS A 151 15.98 7.31 -7.48
CA LYS A 151 15.50 8.65 -7.18
C LYS A 151 14.81 9.31 -8.37
N GLU A 152 15.38 9.19 -9.56
CA GLU A 152 14.75 9.72 -10.78
C GLU A 152 13.41 9.04 -11.09
N PHE A 153 13.30 7.72 -10.85
CA PHE A 153 12.03 6.98 -10.99
C PHE A 153 10.99 7.45 -9.96
N PHE A 154 11.39 7.61 -8.70
CA PHE A 154 10.55 8.13 -7.63
C PHE A 154 10.12 9.58 -7.88
N ASP A 155 11.02 10.44 -8.31
CA ASP A 155 10.74 11.85 -8.60
C ASP A 155 9.85 12.03 -9.83
N ALA A 156 9.81 11.05 -10.74
CA ALA A 156 8.80 10.98 -11.80
C ALA A 156 7.38 10.61 -11.29
N GLY A 157 7.27 10.23 -10.01
CA GLY A 157 6.02 9.92 -9.30
C GLY A 157 5.68 8.44 -9.21
N HIS A 158 6.57 7.55 -9.64
CA HIS A 158 6.37 6.11 -9.48
C HIS A 158 6.55 5.67 -8.03
N GLY A 159 5.80 4.66 -7.62
CA GLY A 159 5.87 4.12 -6.28
C GLY A 159 7.16 3.36 -5.98
N VAL A 160 7.71 3.54 -4.77
CA VAL A 160 8.84 2.73 -4.27
C VAL A 160 8.48 2.06 -2.94
N TYR A 161 8.58 0.74 -2.87
CA TYR A 161 8.47 -0.01 -1.62
C TYR A 161 9.86 -0.43 -1.16
N ILE A 162 10.33 0.12 -0.03
CA ILE A 162 11.61 -0.16 0.56
C ILE A 162 11.41 -1.06 1.79
N TRP A 163 11.90 -2.29 1.68
CA TRP A 163 11.86 -3.29 2.74
C TRP A 163 13.24 -3.51 3.33
N GLY A 164 13.34 -3.32 4.64
CA GLY A 164 14.43 -3.84 5.45
C GLY A 164 13.89 -4.77 6.55
N ASP A 165 14.81 -5.26 7.35
CA ASP A 165 14.54 -6.04 8.56
C ASP A 165 15.60 -5.69 9.61
N ASN A 166 15.63 -6.37 10.73
CA ASN A 166 16.64 -6.24 11.78
C ASN A 166 18.09 -6.14 11.27
N ALA A 167 18.95 -5.49 12.05
CA ALA A 167 20.37 -5.43 11.77
C ALA A 167 20.95 -6.85 11.54
N PRO A 168 21.73 -7.08 10.47
CA PRO A 168 22.22 -6.10 9.47
C PRO A 168 21.33 -5.93 8.20
N TYR A 169 20.15 -6.54 8.11
CA TYR A 169 19.33 -6.72 6.91
C TYR A 169 18.57 -5.48 6.39
N TYR A 170 19.15 -4.30 6.53
CA TYR A 170 18.61 -3.03 6.03
C TYR A 170 19.62 -2.20 5.23
N ALA A 171 20.74 -2.78 4.79
CA ALA A 171 21.83 -2.04 4.16
C ALA A 171 21.39 -1.20 2.94
N ASP A 172 20.72 -1.82 1.96
CA ASP A 172 20.19 -1.12 0.78
C ASP A 172 18.93 -0.32 1.11
N ALA A 173 18.12 -0.79 2.06
CA ALA A 173 16.95 -0.08 2.54
C ALA A 173 17.33 1.29 3.11
N ASN A 174 18.40 1.37 3.90
CA ASN A 174 18.92 2.62 4.46
C ASN A 174 19.56 3.51 3.40
N ALA A 175 20.32 2.93 2.44
CA ALA A 175 20.90 3.72 1.35
C ALA A 175 19.82 4.44 0.53
N VAL A 176 18.71 3.76 0.20
CA VAL A 176 17.60 4.35 -0.56
C VAL A 176 16.71 5.21 0.33
N GLY A 177 16.39 4.77 1.56
CA GLY A 177 15.62 5.55 2.53
C GLY A 177 16.24 6.91 2.82
N GLN A 178 17.56 6.96 3.00
CA GLN A 178 18.27 8.22 3.23
C GLN A 178 18.15 9.17 2.03
N ALA A 179 18.27 8.64 0.81
CA ALA A 179 18.25 9.44 -0.41
C ALA A 179 16.86 9.94 -0.80
N LEU A 180 15.80 9.16 -0.52
CA LEU A 180 14.43 9.50 -0.90
C LEU A 180 13.64 10.19 0.21
N LEU A 181 13.88 9.81 1.46
CA LEU A 181 13.02 10.10 2.61
C LEU A 181 13.77 10.79 3.76
N GLY A 182 15.09 10.93 3.65
CA GLY A 182 15.94 11.56 4.65
C GLY A 182 15.96 10.80 5.98
N THR A 183 15.76 9.49 5.96
CA THR A 183 15.74 8.65 7.17
C THR A 183 16.34 7.27 6.92
N VAL A 184 16.56 6.53 8.00
CA VAL A 184 17.08 5.17 8.06
C VAL A 184 16.24 4.33 9.03
N MET A 185 16.47 3.02 9.03
CA MET A 185 16.00 2.13 10.07
C MET A 185 17.18 1.54 10.85
N GLU A 186 16.93 1.19 12.12
CA GLU A 186 17.94 0.68 13.05
C GLU A 186 17.34 -0.41 13.97
N GLY A 187 18.21 -1.17 14.62
CA GLY A 187 17.82 -2.11 15.67
C GLY A 187 17.58 -3.53 15.18
N ASN A 188 17.33 -4.41 16.15
CA ASN A 188 17.14 -5.84 15.94
C ASN A 188 16.15 -6.35 16.99
N LEU A 189 14.86 -6.04 16.76
CA LEU A 189 13.80 -6.39 17.69
C LEU A 189 13.08 -7.64 17.22
N ILE A 190 12.66 -8.47 18.17
CA ILE A 190 11.68 -9.52 17.90
C ILE A 190 10.31 -8.85 17.81
N GLY A 191 9.66 -9.01 16.67
CA GLY A 191 8.25 -8.67 16.50
C GLY A 191 7.40 -9.88 16.89
N ASP A 192 7.28 -10.82 15.97
CA ASP A 192 6.50 -12.06 16.02
C ASP A 192 5.11 -11.95 16.67
N GLN A 193 4.49 -10.77 16.65
CA GLN A 193 3.13 -10.53 17.13
C GLN A 193 2.19 -10.14 16.00
N THR A 194 0.89 -10.32 16.27
CA THR A 194 -0.17 -9.67 15.50
C THR A 194 -0.62 -8.43 16.26
N VAL A 195 -0.58 -7.28 15.61
CA VAL A 195 -1.08 -6.03 16.18
C VAL A 195 -2.43 -5.66 15.57
N GLY A 196 -3.30 -5.05 16.38
CA GLY A 196 -4.60 -4.58 15.94
C GLY A 196 -4.57 -3.14 15.41
N LEU A 197 -5.75 -2.53 15.27
CA LEU A 197 -5.87 -1.11 14.98
C LEU A 197 -5.37 -0.26 16.15
N ARG A 198 -4.53 0.72 15.83
CA ARG A 198 -4.04 1.70 16.79
C ARG A 198 -5.22 2.45 17.44
N LYS A 199 -5.20 2.61 18.76
CA LYS A 199 -6.27 3.27 19.54
C LYS A 199 -6.07 4.77 19.70
N ASP A 200 -4.83 5.20 19.84
CA ASP A 200 -4.37 6.58 20.03
C ASP A 200 -3.04 6.79 19.29
N GLU A 201 -2.54 8.03 19.15
CA GLU A 201 -1.36 8.29 18.31
C GLU A 201 -0.07 7.62 18.79
N ALA A 202 0.04 7.35 20.09
CA ALA A 202 1.25 6.84 20.75
C ALA A 202 1.28 5.31 20.92
N GLY A 203 0.15 4.63 20.78
CA GLY A 203 0.03 3.20 21.01
C GLY A 203 0.44 2.32 19.82
N PRO A 204 0.71 1.02 20.07
CA PRO A 204 0.97 0.06 19.01
C PRO A 204 -0.24 -0.13 18.10
N GLY A 205 0.03 -0.56 16.87
CA GLY A 205 -1.00 -0.96 15.92
C GLY A 205 -0.96 -0.23 14.58
N LEU A 206 -1.92 -0.62 13.75
CA LEU A 206 -2.09 -0.16 12.37
C LEU A 206 -2.87 1.15 12.30
N LEU A 207 -2.46 2.03 11.39
CA LEU A 207 -3.17 3.27 11.08
C LEU A 207 -4.61 2.98 10.61
N ARG A 208 -5.56 3.72 11.18
CA ARG A 208 -6.97 3.64 10.79
C ARG A 208 -7.25 4.48 9.55
N ARG A 209 -8.25 4.06 8.79
CA ARG A 209 -8.88 4.83 7.71
C ARG A 209 -7.91 5.30 6.63
N HIS A 210 -7.03 4.41 6.16
CA HIS A 210 -6.10 4.69 5.08
C HIS A 210 -6.22 3.63 3.98
N LEU A 211 -5.95 3.99 2.72
CA LEU A 211 -6.06 3.06 1.59
C LEU A 211 -5.19 1.81 1.77
N LEU A 212 -3.98 1.98 2.32
CA LEU A 212 -3.08 0.86 2.66
C LEU A 212 -3.70 -0.12 3.66
N THR A 213 -4.60 0.34 4.51
CA THR A 213 -5.18 -0.42 5.63
C THR A 213 -6.60 -0.91 5.35
N THR A 214 -7.06 -0.78 4.10
CA THR A 214 -8.35 -1.29 3.63
C THR A 214 -8.53 -2.78 3.96
N GLY A 215 -9.62 -3.11 4.66
CA GLY A 215 -9.98 -4.46 5.08
C GLY A 215 -9.06 -5.08 6.15
N LEU A 216 -8.12 -4.31 6.71
CA LEU A 216 -7.19 -4.75 7.75
C LEU A 216 -7.61 -4.19 9.11
N GLU A 217 -7.96 -5.06 10.04
CA GLU A 217 -8.09 -4.78 11.47
C GLU A 217 -6.87 -5.28 12.25
N TYR A 218 -6.18 -6.31 11.74
CA TYR A 218 -5.04 -6.99 12.34
C TYR A 218 -3.94 -7.24 11.31
N LEU A 219 -2.69 -7.01 11.69
CA LEU A 219 -1.52 -7.24 10.84
C LEU A 219 -0.41 -7.94 11.62
N TYR A 220 0.14 -9.01 11.05
CA TYR A 220 1.36 -9.64 11.55
C TYR A 220 2.58 -8.77 11.24
N GLU A 221 3.42 -8.50 12.24
CA GLU A 221 4.51 -7.52 12.13
C GLU A 221 5.84 -8.07 11.56
N GLY A 222 5.94 -9.38 11.34
CA GLY A 222 7.19 -10.07 10.99
C GLY A 222 7.85 -10.69 12.22
N ILE A 223 8.75 -11.68 12.03
CA ILE A 223 9.44 -12.36 13.14
C ILE A 223 10.42 -11.38 13.80
N THR A 224 11.24 -10.75 12.97
CA THR A 224 12.15 -9.68 13.33
C THR A 224 11.69 -8.39 12.68
N ILE A 225 12.03 -7.28 13.32
CA ILE A 225 11.73 -5.94 12.85
C ILE A 225 12.87 -4.96 13.16
N ALA A 226 13.02 -3.96 12.29
CA ALA A 226 13.78 -2.74 12.54
C ALA A 226 12.86 -1.56 12.85
N THR A 227 13.43 -0.55 13.52
CA THR A 227 12.76 0.71 13.86
C THR A 227 13.14 1.79 12.87
N ILE A 228 12.15 2.36 12.19
CA ILE A 228 12.32 3.52 11.32
C ILE A 228 12.55 4.76 12.18
N GLN A 229 13.59 5.52 11.87
CA GLN A 229 13.89 6.76 12.56
C GLN A 229 12.91 7.87 12.15
N PRO A 230 12.53 8.78 13.06
CA PRO A 230 11.59 9.86 12.76
C PRO A 230 12.03 10.71 11.57
N SER A 231 11.08 11.08 10.70
CA SER A 231 11.30 12.00 9.60
C SER A 231 10.04 12.81 9.29
N PRO A 232 10.16 14.11 9.01
CA PRO A 232 9.02 14.94 8.60
C PRO A 232 8.47 14.53 7.23
N GLN A 233 9.18 13.69 6.47
CA GLN A 233 8.74 13.19 5.17
C GLN A 233 7.79 11.98 5.28
N LEU A 234 7.65 11.41 6.47
CA LEU A 234 6.97 10.13 6.70
C LEU A 234 5.77 10.28 7.63
N THR A 235 4.69 9.60 7.26
CA THR A 235 3.54 9.38 8.14
C THR A 235 3.58 7.96 8.69
N PRO A 236 3.48 7.77 10.02
CA PRO A 236 3.43 6.44 10.62
C PRO A 236 2.28 5.58 10.11
N LEU A 237 2.59 4.34 9.73
CA LEU A 237 1.61 3.34 9.26
C LEU A 237 1.37 2.24 10.29
N LEU A 238 2.46 1.73 10.87
CA LEU A 238 2.46 0.59 11.79
C LEU A 238 3.44 0.87 12.92
N HIS A 239 2.91 0.94 14.14
CA HIS A 239 3.73 0.79 15.34
C HIS A 239 3.68 -0.67 15.77
N GLY A 240 4.85 -1.27 15.97
CA GLY A 240 4.97 -2.67 16.38
C GLY A 240 4.52 -2.87 17.82
N SER A 241 4.43 -4.12 18.25
CA SER A 241 4.05 -4.53 19.60
C SER A 241 5.00 -3.97 20.67
N ALA A 242 6.26 -3.74 20.32
CA ALA A 242 7.28 -3.08 21.14
C ALA A 242 7.16 -1.53 21.17
N GLY A 243 6.15 -0.95 20.50
CA GLY A 243 5.91 0.49 20.45
C GLY A 243 6.78 1.26 19.45
N ASN A 244 7.68 0.59 18.75
CA ASN A 244 8.56 1.19 17.74
C ASN A 244 7.85 1.37 16.39
N LEU A 245 8.30 2.34 15.59
CA LEU A 245 7.80 2.57 14.24
C LEU A 245 8.35 1.50 13.28
N VAL A 246 7.49 0.59 12.81
CA VAL A 246 7.89 -0.54 11.94
C VAL A 246 7.67 -0.22 10.47
N ALA A 247 6.55 0.43 10.14
CA ALA A 247 6.27 0.87 8.78
C ALA A 247 5.75 2.30 8.76
N ALA A 248 6.14 3.03 7.72
CA ALA A 248 5.70 4.39 7.45
C ALA A 248 5.59 4.62 5.95
N PHE A 249 4.82 5.63 5.55
CA PHE A 249 4.64 5.97 4.14
C PHE A 249 4.90 7.45 3.87
N HIS A 250 5.23 7.74 2.62
CA HIS A 250 5.32 9.08 2.07
C HIS A 250 4.25 9.25 0.99
N ASP A 251 3.46 10.32 1.06
CA ASP A 251 2.47 10.68 0.04
C ASP A 251 2.42 12.20 -0.16
N HIS A 252 3.46 12.75 -0.79
CA HIS A 252 3.59 14.19 -0.99
C HIS A 252 4.09 14.50 -2.41
N GLY A 253 3.61 15.61 -2.98
CA GLY A 253 4.05 16.06 -4.31
C GLY A 253 3.76 15.06 -5.44
N GLY A 254 2.73 14.22 -5.28
CA GLY A 254 2.39 13.17 -6.24
C GLY A 254 3.39 12.03 -6.29
N LYS A 255 4.16 11.82 -5.22
CA LYS A 255 5.13 10.73 -5.07
C LYS A 255 4.72 9.86 -3.89
N ARG A 256 4.84 8.54 -4.06
CA ARG A 256 4.49 7.56 -3.03
C ARG A 256 5.63 6.63 -2.70
N ALA A 257 5.88 6.42 -1.42
CA ALA A 257 6.80 5.38 -0.96
C ALA A 257 6.30 4.72 0.32
N ILE A 258 6.71 3.48 0.54
CA ILE A 258 6.55 2.79 1.83
C ILE A 258 7.94 2.38 2.29
N PHE A 259 8.25 2.67 3.56
CA PHE A 259 9.45 2.22 4.24
C PHE A 259 9.01 1.28 5.34
N ASP A 260 9.48 0.03 5.31
CA ASP A 260 8.97 -1.05 6.16
C ASP A 260 10.13 -1.91 6.65
N GLY A 261 10.25 -2.02 7.96
CA GLY A 261 11.33 -2.71 8.65
C GLY A 261 11.00 -4.14 9.02
N GLY A 262 9.95 -4.78 8.49
CA GLY A 262 9.56 -6.14 8.86
C GLY A 262 9.35 -7.08 7.69
N PHE A 263 10.33 -7.21 6.77
CA PHE A 263 10.16 -8.01 5.55
C PHE A 263 10.00 -9.51 5.80
N THR A 264 10.34 -10.03 6.99
CA THR A 264 10.14 -11.45 7.33
C THR A 264 8.70 -11.90 7.16
N ARG A 265 7.71 -11.00 7.32
CA ARG A 265 6.30 -11.32 7.06
C ARG A 265 6.04 -11.77 5.61
N LEU A 266 6.90 -11.38 4.67
CA LEU A 266 6.73 -11.72 3.25
C LEU A 266 6.96 -13.20 2.93
N TYR A 267 7.55 -13.97 3.85
CA TYR A 267 7.82 -15.40 3.64
C TYR A 267 7.65 -16.26 4.89
N ASN A 268 7.70 -15.68 6.08
CA ASN A 268 7.37 -16.35 7.32
C ASN A 268 5.93 -16.04 7.73
N LYS A 269 5.21 -17.09 8.15
CA LYS A 269 3.85 -16.96 8.69
C LYS A 269 2.94 -16.12 7.78
N TRP A 270 3.09 -16.25 6.46
CA TRP A 270 2.37 -15.44 5.46
C TRP A 270 0.85 -15.44 5.66
N ASP A 271 0.29 -16.59 6.00
CA ASP A 271 -1.15 -16.76 6.25
C ASP A 271 -1.60 -16.17 7.59
N THR A 272 -0.68 -15.62 8.38
CA THR A 272 -0.99 -14.94 9.64
C THR A 272 -1.41 -13.50 9.36
N ALA A 273 -2.57 -13.15 9.93
CA ALA A 273 -3.18 -11.83 10.01
C ALA A 273 -2.77 -10.84 8.89
N GLY A 274 -3.47 -10.90 7.77
CA GLY A 274 -3.58 -9.76 6.85
C GLY A 274 -2.39 -9.49 5.92
N THR A 275 -1.29 -10.24 6.00
CA THR A 275 -0.08 -9.98 5.18
C THR A 275 -0.38 -9.92 3.67
N ALA A 276 -1.09 -10.92 3.13
CA ALA A 276 -1.45 -10.92 1.71
C ALA A 276 -2.27 -9.69 1.29
N ARG A 277 -3.24 -9.28 2.12
CA ARG A 277 -4.08 -8.10 1.88
C ARG A 277 -3.24 -6.82 1.95
N TYR A 278 -2.34 -6.71 2.92
CA TYR A 278 -1.41 -5.59 3.04
C TYR A 278 -0.53 -5.43 1.80
N VAL A 279 0.07 -6.52 1.32
CA VAL A 279 0.87 -6.56 0.08
C VAL A 279 0.06 -6.11 -1.14
N LYS A 280 -1.18 -6.58 -1.27
CA LYS A 280 -2.09 -6.20 -2.38
C LYS A 280 -2.47 -4.73 -2.31
N ASN A 281 -2.80 -4.22 -1.12
CA ASN A 281 -3.15 -2.82 -0.91
C ASN A 281 -1.95 -1.91 -1.19
N ALA A 282 -0.75 -2.27 -0.71
CA ALA A 282 0.47 -1.54 -0.96
C ALA A 282 0.76 -1.40 -2.46
N ALA A 283 0.69 -2.51 -3.21
CA ALA A 283 0.93 -2.50 -4.65
C ALA A 283 -0.08 -1.64 -5.41
N ALA A 284 -1.36 -1.72 -5.06
CA ALA A 284 -2.41 -0.91 -5.65
C ALA A 284 -2.20 0.59 -5.36
N TRP A 285 -1.90 0.93 -4.11
CA TRP A 285 -1.69 2.32 -3.68
C TRP A 285 -0.44 2.95 -4.30
N LEU A 286 0.67 2.21 -4.36
CA LEU A 286 1.93 2.63 -4.98
C LEU A 286 1.85 2.83 -6.49
N THR A 287 0.82 2.30 -7.15
CA THR A 287 0.59 2.52 -8.58
C THR A 287 0.22 3.98 -8.88
N ASN A 288 -0.20 4.75 -7.87
CA ASN A 288 -0.42 6.19 -7.97
C ASN A 288 -1.40 6.56 -9.10
N VAL A 289 -2.56 5.90 -9.09
CA VAL A 289 -3.56 6.03 -10.16
C VAL A 289 -4.07 7.45 -10.28
N GLU A 290 -4.10 8.21 -9.19
CA GLU A 290 -4.49 9.63 -9.19
C GLU A 290 -3.54 10.49 -10.05
N ARG A 291 -2.30 10.04 -10.25
CA ARG A 291 -1.31 10.67 -11.13
C ARG A 291 -1.31 10.11 -12.55
N PHE A 292 -1.32 8.78 -12.69
CA PHE A 292 -1.12 8.11 -13.98
C PHE A 292 -2.42 7.73 -14.71
N GLY A 293 -3.56 7.81 -14.03
CA GLY A 293 -4.89 7.57 -14.58
C GLY A 293 -4.99 6.27 -15.36
N ASN A 294 -5.57 6.35 -16.55
CA ASN A 294 -5.82 5.21 -17.42
C ASN A 294 -4.56 4.46 -17.90
N ALA A 295 -3.37 5.06 -17.80
CA ALA A 295 -2.11 4.41 -18.21
C ALA A 295 -1.76 3.20 -17.33
N VAL A 296 -2.27 3.18 -16.09
CA VAL A 296 -1.97 2.14 -15.11
C VAL A 296 -3.16 1.22 -14.79
N VAL A 297 -4.33 1.48 -15.38
CA VAL A 297 -5.57 0.73 -15.10
C VAL A 297 -5.97 -0.15 -16.29
N ARG A 298 -6.54 -1.32 -15.99
CA ARG A 298 -7.09 -2.26 -16.98
C ARG A 298 -8.13 -1.56 -17.87
N ALA A 299 -8.14 -1.91 -19.16
CA ALA A 299 -8.83 -1.14 -20.19
C ALA A 299 -10.35 -0.96 -20.00
N ASP A 300 -11.04 -1.95 -19.45
CA ASP A 300 -12.48 -1.95 -19.14
C ASP A 300 -12.84 -1.10 -17.90
N LEU A 301 -11.87 -0.82 -17.03
CA LEU A 301 -12.03 0.02 -15.83
C LEU A 301 -11.61 1.47 -16.06
N ARG A 302 -11.14 1.80 -17.27
CA ARG A 302 -10.72 3.16 -17.62
C ARG A 302 -11.92 4.09 -17.66
N ASP A 303 -11.74 5.30 -17.13
CA ASP A 303 -12.75 6.33 -17.27
C ASP A 303 -12.84 6.74 -18.75
N THR A 304 -14.05 6.80 -19.28
CA THR A 304 -14.34 7.22 -20.65
C THR A 304 -14.15 8.72 -20.88
N GLN A 305 -13.86 9.49 -19.82
CA GLN A 305 -13.70 10.94 -19.84
C GLN A 305 -12.25 11.45 -19.75
N ASP A 306 -11.25 10.70 -20.21
CA ASP A 306 -9.93 11.31 -20.42
C ASP A 306 -10.01 12.36 -21.55
N PRO A 307 -9.53 13.61 -21.33
CA PRO A 307 -9.36 14.54 -22.42
C PRO A 307 -8.38 13.91 -23.41
N LYS A 308 -8.77 13.84 -24.69
CA LYS A 308 -7.86 13.45 -25.77
C LYS A 308 -6.54 14.21 -25.60
N PRO A 309 -5.38 13.53 -25.69
CA PRO A 309 -4.10 14.23 -25.67
C PRO A 309 -4.14 15.32 -26.73
N ALA A 310 -3.83 16.55 -26.31
CA ALA A 310 -3.74 17.68 -27.22
C ALA A 310 -2.83 17.26 -28.40
N GLN A 311 -3.39 17.28 -29.60
CA GLN A 311 -2.60 17.13 -30.82
C GLN A 311 -1.54 18.23 -30.77
N LYS A 312 -0.27 17.82 -30.78
CA LYS A 312 0.83 18.78 -30.91
C LYS A 312 0.63 19.57 -32.21
N PRO A 313 0.85 20.90 -32.19
CA PRO A 313 0.83 21.70 -33.41
C PRO A 313 1.87 21.22 -34.42
#